data_AF-A0A3D4YT36-F1
#
_entry.id   AF-A0A3D4YT36-F1
#
_cell.length_a   1.000
_cell.length_b   1.000
_cell.length_c   1.000
_cell.angle_alpha   90.00
_cell.angle_beta   90.00
_cell.angle_gamma   90.00
#
_symmetry.space_group_name_H-M   'P 1'
#
loop_
_entity.id
_entity.type
_entity.pdbx_description
1 polymer ?
#
loop_
_entity_poly.entity_id
_entity_poly.type
_entity_poly.pdbx_seq_one_letter_code
_entity_poly.pdbx_strand_id
1 'polypeptide(L)' 'ALVVYNPKLRLERQIYRGIREAANASKSLEHREEAKKVADLRETLRSRGLYIEYHPIVVTDDKRVFGYEALARGT' A
#
# COMPACT_ATOMS: atom_id res chain seq x y z
N ALA A 1 -44.42 -5.98 -19.46
CA ALA A 1 -43.30 -5.69 -20.36
C ALA A 1 -42.76 -7.01 -20.90
N LEU A 2 -42.64 -7.17 -22.21
CA LEU A 2 -42.13 -8.40 -22.82
C LEU A 2 -40.60 -8.41 -22.66
N VAL A 3 -40.06 -9.31 -21.83
CA VAL A 3 -38.61 -9.50 -21.71
C VAL A 3 -38.15 -10.30 -22.93
N VAL A 4 -37.59 -9.62 -23.93
CA VAL A 4 -37.03 -10.26 -25.12
C VAL A 4 -35.65 -10.81 -24.76
N TYR A 5 -35.53 -12.14 -24.65
CA TYR A 5 -34.24 -12.81 -24.50
C TYR A 5 -33.39 -12.58 -25.76
N ASN A 6 -32.38 -11.73 -25.66
CA ASN A 6 -31.42 -11.51 -26.73
C ASN A 6 -30.22 -12.44 -26.52
N PRO A 7 -30.08 -13.54 -27.28
CA PRO A 7 -28.99 -14.51 -27.10
C PRO A 7 -27.60 -13.93 -27.39
N LYS A 8 -27.51 -12.75 -28.03
CA LYS A 8 -26.25 -12.02 -28.21
C LYS A 8 -25.82 -11.27 -26.94
N LEU A 9 -26.75 -10.94 -26.05
CA LEU A 9 -26.50 -10.35 -24.73
C LEU A 9 -26.40 -11.47 -23.69
N ARG A 10 -25.25 -12.15 -23.68
CA ARG A 10 -24.93 -13.17 -22.66
C ARG A 10 -24.59 -12.47 -21.34
N LEU A 11 -25.58 -12.31 -20.47
CA LEU A 11 -25.44 -11.62 -19.19
C LEU A 11 -24.27 -12.16 -18.36
N GLU A 12 -24.09 -13.49 -18.29
CA GLU A 12 -22.98 -14.06 -17.51
C GLU A 12 -21.63 -13.59 -18.05
N ARG A 13 -21.49 -13.49 -19.37
CA ARG A 13 -20.26 -13.02 -20.00
C ARG A 13 -19.98 -11.55 -19.67
N GLN A 14 -21.01 -10.72 -19.58
CA GLN A 14 -20.86 -9.32 -19.17
C GLN A 14 -20.42 -9.22 -17.71
N ILE A 15 -21.00 -10.04 -16.83
CA ILE A 15 -20.60 -10.11 -15.41
C ILE A 15 -19.13 -10.54 -15.29
N TYR A 16 -18.72 -11.63 -15.94
CA TYR A 16 -17.33 -12.09 -15.91
C TYR A 16 -16.35 -11.07 -16.48
N ARG A 17 -16.74 -10.39 -17.56
CA ARG A 17 -15.92 -9.33 -18.15
C ARG A 17 -15.77 -8.14 -17.19
N GLY A 18 -16.86 -7.70 -16.57
CA GLY A 18 -16.85 -6.61 -15.60
C GLY A 18 -15.97 -6.93 -14.38
N ILE A 19 -16.07 -8.14 -13.84
CA ILE A 19 -15.21 -8.58 -12.72
C ILE A 19 -13.73 -8.58 -13.13
N ARG A 20 -13.40 -9.06 -14.34
CA ARG A 20 -12.02 -9.09 -14.84
C ARG A 20 -11.47 -7.68 -15.08
N GLU A 21 -12.27 -6.79 -15.66
CA GLU A 21 -11.90 -5.39 -15.88
C GLU A 21 -11.70 -4.66 -14.56
N ALA A 22 -12.58 -4.86 -13.57
CA ALA A 22 -12.43 -4.32 -12.23
C ALA A 22 -11.16 -4.83 -11.54
N ALA A 23 -10.90 -6.15 -11.58
CA ALA A 23 -9.69 -6.72 -11.00
C ALA A 23 -8.40 -6.19 -11.65
N ASN A 24 -8.39 -6.01 -12.97
CA ASN A 24 -7.25 -5.43 -13.67
C ASN A 24 -7.07 -3.95 -13.33
N ALA A 25 -8.15 -3.17 -13.28
CA ALA A 25 -8.11 -1.77 -12.88
C ALA A 25 -7.59 -1.62 -11.44
N SER A 26 -8.05 -2.46 -10.51
CA SER A 26 -7.55 -2.50 -9.13
C SER A 26 -6.05 -2.77 -9.07
N LYS A 27 -5.56 -3.78 -9.80
CA LYS A 27 -4.11 -4.07 -9.88
C LYS A 27 -3.31 -2.88 -10.43
N SER A 28 -3.81 -2.23 -11.48
CA SER A 28 -3.14 -1.04 -12.04
C SER A 28 -3.09 0.12 -11.04
N LEU A 29 -4.14 0.30 -10.22
CA LEU A 29 -4.15 1.29 -9.16
C LEU A 29 -3.14 0.94 -8.06
N GLU A 30 -3.11 -0.30 -7.60
CA GLU A 30 -2.13 -0.77 -6.59
C GLU A 30 -0.69 -0.56 -7.06
N HIS A 31 -0.36 -0.94 -8.29
CA HIS A 31 0.97 -0.71 -8.86
C HIS A 31 1.33 0.77 -8.95
N ARG A 32 0.35 1.64 -9.27
CA ARG A 32 0.57 3.08 -9.33
C ARG A 32 0.83 3.67 -7.93
N GLU A 33 0.07 3.23 -6.92
CA GLU A 33 0.29 3.62 -5.53
C GLU A 33 1.65 3.14 -5.01
N GLU A 34 2.06 1.92 -5.35
CA GLU A 34 3.39 1.39 -5.02
C GLU A 34 4.50 2.23 -5.68
N ALA A 35 4.38 2.50 -6.98
CA ALA A 35 5.35 3.32 -7.71
C ALA A 35 5.45 4.74 -7.11
N LYS A 36 4.31 5.32 -6.70
CA LYS A 36 4.28 6.62 -6.02
C LYS A 36 5.02 6.56 -4.68
N LYS A 37 4.72 5.58 -3.82
CA LYS A 37 5.40 5.39 -2.52
C LYS A 37 6.91 5.23 -2.68
N VAL A 38 7.35 4.50 -3.70
CA VAL A 38 8.79 4.33 -4.00
C VAL A 38 9.42 5.63 -4.47
N ALA A 39 8.72 6.42 -5.30
CA ALA A 39 9.19 7.72 -5.74
C ALA A 39 9.30 8.70 -4.56
N ASP A 40 8.28 8.75 -3.70
CA ASP A 40 8.27 9.59 -2.49
C ASP A 40 9.42 9.20 -1.54
N LEU A 41 9.62 7.90 -1.27
CA LEU A 41 10.73 7.42 -0.46
C LEU A 41 12.11 7.82 -1.04
N ARG A 42 12.28 7.71 -2.37
CA ARG A 42 13.52 8.13 -3.03
C ARG A 42 13.77 9.63 -2.86
N GLU A 43 12.72 10.44 -2.90
CA GLU A 43 12.84 11.88 -2.69
C GLU A 43 13.19 12.21 -1.23
N THR A 44 12.53 11.59 -0.24
CA THR A 44 12.88 11.74 1.18
C THR A 44 14.34 11.38 1.47
N LEU A 45 14.87 10.33 0.82
CA LEU A 45 16.29 9.97 0.95
C LEU A 45 17.21 11.01 0.30
N ARG A 46 16.87 11.51 -0.89
CA ARG A 46 17.67 12.53 -1.60
C ARG A 46 17.72 13.85 -0.86
N SER A 47 16.58 14.29 -0.33
CA SER A 47 16.47 15.53 0.45
C SER A 47 17.04 15.42 1.86
N ARG A 48 17.53 14.23 2.26
CA ARG A 48 18.00 13.93 3.62
C ARG A 48 16.92 14.18 4.68
N GLY A 49 15.65 13.93 4.33
CA GLY A 49 14.50 14.01 5.24
C GLY A 49 14.40 12.85 6.24
N LEU A 50 15.35 11.92 6.22
CA LEU A 50 15.41 10.80 7.17
C LEU A 50 16.28 11.17 8.38
N TYR A 51 15.79 10.89 9.58
CA TYR A 51 16.56 11.01 10.82
C TYR A 51 16.41 9.75 11.68
N ILE A 52 17.34 9.57 12.62
CA ILE A 52 17.34 8.44 13.55
C ILE A 52 16.85 8.91 14.91
N GLU A 53 15.78 8.29 15.38
CA GLU A 53 15.25 8.43 16.73
C GLU A 53 15.77 7.27 17.58
N TYR A 54 16.35 7.58 18.75
CA TYR A 54 16.91 6.56 19.63
C TYR A 54 15.97 6.29 20.80
N HIS A 55 15.48 5.06 20.92
CA HIS A 55 14.56 4.65 22.00
C HIS A 55 15.30 3.82 23.04
N PRO A 56 15.24 4.17 24.34
CA PRO A 56 15.97 3.44 25.37
C PRO A 56 15.34 2.08 25.66
N ILE A 57 16.18 1.06 25.72
CA ILE A 57 15.85 -0.25 26.26
C ILE A 57 16.26 -0.23 27.73
N VAL A 58 15.30 -0.44 28.63
CA VAL A 58 15.51 -0.34 30.08
C VAL A 58 15.36 -1.70 30.75
N VAL A 59 16.19 -1.95 31.75
CA VAL A 59 15.99 -3.05 32.70
C VAL A 59 14.82 -2.66 33.61
N THR A 60 13.83 -3.54 33.77
CA THR A 60 12.58 -3.22 34.48
C THR A 60 12.77 -2.94 35.96
N ASP A 61 13.71 -3.64 36.59
CA ASP A 61 13.84 -3.69 38.05
C ASP A 61 14.53 -2.44 38.61
N ASP A 62 15.58 -1.96 37.94
CA ASP A 62 16.38 -0.79 38.36
C ASP A 62 16.20 0.42 37.43
N LYS A 63 15.41 0.29 36.36
CA LYS A 63 15.19 1.30 35.30
C LYS A 63 16.48 1.76 34.61
N ARG A 64 17.57 1.01 34.74
CA ARG A 64 18.83 1.34 34.10
C ARG A 64 18.71 1.12 32.60
N VAL A 65 19.25 2.07 31.84
CA VAL A 65 19.32 1.95 30.37
C VAL A 65 20.33 0.85 30.03
N PHE A 66 19.86 -0.20 29.37
CA PHE A 66 20.65 -1.29 28.82
C PHE A 66 21.26 -0.91 27.46
N GLY A 67 20.50 -0.17 26.65
CA GLY A 67 20.92 0.26 25.32
C GLY A 67 19.88 1.14 24.66
N TYR A 68 20.08 1.41 23.36
CA TYR A 68 19.16 2.18 22.54
C TYR A 68 18.85 1.45 21.24
N GLU A 69 17.59 1.45 20.83
CA GLU A 69 17.17 1.04 19.50
C GLU A 69 17.17 2.24 18.56
N ALA A 70 17.80 2.10 17.40
CA ALA A 70 17.87 3.15 16.38
C ALA A 70 16.71 3.00 15.39
N LEU A 71 15.77 3.94 15.41
CA LEU A 71 14.56 3.92 14.58
C LEU A 71 14.65 4.98 13.50
N ALA A 72 14.62 4.56 12.24
CA ALA A 72 14.54 5.49 11.11
C ALA A 72 13.14 6.12 11.05
N ARG A 73 13.11 7.44 10.96
CA ARG A 73 11.91 8.28 10.80
C ARG A 73 12.12 9.20 9.61
N GLY A 74 11.05 9.55 8.91
CA GLY A 74 11.07 10.50 7.80
C GLY A 74 9.72 11.18 7.64
N THR A 75 9.75 12.38 7.04
CA THR A 75 8.57 13.15 6.61
C THR A 75 8.42 13.14 5.10
#